data_AF-A0A9D9LMG3-F1
#
_entry.id   AF-A0A9D9LMG3-F1
#
_cell.length_a   1.000
_cell.length_b   1.000
_cell.length_c   1.000
_cell.angle_alpha   90.00
_cell.angle_beta   90.00
_cell.angle_gamma   90.00
#
_symmetry.space_group_name_H-M   'P 1'
#
loop_
_entity.id
_entity.type
_entity.pdbx_description
1 polymer ?
#
loop_
_entity_poly.entity_id
_entity_poly.type
_entity_poly.pdbx_seq_one_letter_code
_entity_poly.pdbx_strand_id
1 'polypeptide(L)'
;MKEIKIFASCHNHSNFSDAEYSPERLVEIAHSLGHGGIIITDHDTVSATYFANKAARRVGMKTLLGCEFSTYNHGIGVHLLGFDFNPDNRKMKELLEYGSSVQTARSELMFKWGLERGTLREGVTWQDVRDAYPYNDYLCNNQVFEVYKARGIYSAEEYDELFMKPNFSHSLGLEEKITEITGRSYKNVNTADVVKIIIEAGGVPVIAHPHGHIKYVNEYLDMGVMGFETRFPSVTDEEHEFFEALCDERGLYKMGGSDHSGILGGLTHLGDAYACPENRSGISEENFMTLYERRLG
;
A
#
# COMPACT_ATOMS: atom_id res chain seq x y z
N MET A 1 21.77 -21.76 -7.45
CA MET A 1 21.59 -20.33 -7.09
C MET A 1 21.85 -20.20 -5.59
N LYS A 2 22.59 -19.18 -5.14
CA LYS A 2 22.73 -18.93 -3.69
C LYS A 2 21.36 -18.60 -3.12
N GLU A 3 20.99 -19.24 -2.02
CA GLU A 3 19.77 -18.94 -1.29
C GLU A 3 19.86 -17.50 -0.77
N ILE A 4 18.97 -16.62 -1.24
CA ILE A 4 18.95 -15.22 -0.83
C ILE A 4 18.21 -15.15 0.50
N LYS A 5 18.95 -14.88 1.58
CA LYS A 5 18.34 -14.60 2.87
C LYS A 5 17.59 -13.28 2.80
N ILE A 6 16.27 -13.32 3.00
CA ILE A 6 15.43 -12.14 3.10
C ILE A 6 15.72 -11.42 4.42
N PHE A 7 16.08 -10.14 4.34
CA PHE A 7 16.38 -9.30 5.50
C PHE A 7 15.17 -8.49 5.95
N ALA A 8 14.37 -7.97 5.03
CA ALA A 8 13.23 -7.12 5.34
C ALA A 8 12.05 -7.35 4.39
N SER A 9 10.84 -7.09 4.88
CA SER A 9 9.65 -6.92 4.02
C SER A 9 9.43 -5.43 3.75
N CYS A 10 9.25 -5.04 2.48
CA CYS A 10 9.23 -3.63 2.08
C CYS A 10 7.92 -3.14 1.44
N HIS A 11 6.92 -4.02 1.30
CA HIS A 11 5.60 -3.68 0.78
C HIS A 11 4.56 -4.31 1.73
N ASN A 12 4.10 -3.53 2.70
CA ASN A 12 3.23 -4.01 3.77
C ASN A 12 2.19 -2.95 4.07
N HIS A 13 0.93 -3.36 4.12
CA HIS A 13 -0.17 -2.52 4.56
C HIS A 13 -0.53 -2.84 6.00
N SER A 14 -1.08 -1.85 6.68
CA SER A 14 -1.55 -1.90 8.05
C SER A 14 -3.02 -1.47 8.11
N ASN A 15 -3.59 -1.48 9.30
CA ASN A 15 -4.92 -0.94 9.53
C ASN A 15 -5.02 0.59 9.38
N PHE A 16 -3.94 1.26 8.98
CA PHE A 16 -3.94 2.64 8.52
C PHE A 16 -4.33 2.79 7.03
N SER A 17 -4.28 1.72 6.23
CA SER A 17 -4.92 1.66 4.90
C SER A 17 -5.99 0.58 4.82
N ASP A 18 -5.64 -0.65 4.45
CA ASP A 18 -6.56 -1.71 4.06
C ASP A 18 -6.13 -3.09 4.59
N ALA A 19 -5.20 -3.16 5.53
CA ALA A 19 -4.88 -4.41 6.21
C ALA A 19 -5.59 -4.55 7.57
N GLU A 20 -5.61 -5.77 8.10
CA GLU A 20 -6.17 -6.05 9.41
C GLU A 20 -5.25 -5.61 10.56
N TYR A 21 -3.93 -5.80 10.40
CA TYR A 21 -2.99 -5.65 11.51
C TYR A 21 -2.50 -4.22 11.74
N SER A 22 -2.29 -3.87 13.01
CA SER A 22 -1.64 -2.62 13.36
C SER A 22 -0.16 -2.61 12.95
N PRO A 23 0.44 -1.42 12.77
CA PRO A 23 1.87 -1.30 12.47
C PRO A 23 2.76 -1.99 13.51
N GLU A 24 2.39 -1.94 14.79
CA GLU A 24 3.09 -2.66 15.86
C GLU A 24 3.02 -4.17 15.68
N ARG A 25 1.84 -4.69 15.31
CA ARG A 25 1.65 -6.13 15.12
C ARG A 25 2.45 -6.64 13.92
N LEU A 26 2.52 -5.86 12.84
CA LEU A 26 3.35 -6.19 11.68
C LEU A 26 4.84 -6.25 12.04
N VAL A 27 5.32 -5.30 12.85
CA VAL A 27 6.70 -5.33 13.37
C VAL A 27 6.95 -6.58 14.22
N GLU A 28 6.02 -6.95 15.11
CA GLU A 28 6.15 -8.17 15.93
C GLU A 28 6.24 -9.43 15.07
N ILE A 29 5.36 -9.54 14.06
CA ILE A 29 5.36 -10.67 13.13
C ILE A 29 6.69 -10.70 12.37
N ALA A 30 7.12 -9.59 11.77
CA ALA A 30 8.36 -9.53 11.01
C ALA A 30 9.59 -9.89 11.87
N HIS A 31 9.63 -9.43 13.12
CA HIS A 31 10.68 -9.79 14.07
C HIS A 31 10.69 -11.30 14.36
N SER A 32 9.50 -11.90 14.57
CA SER A 32 9.36 -13.33 14.84
C SER A 32 9.79 -14.21 13.67
N LEU A 33 9.70 -13.70 12.44
CA LEU A 33 10.18 -14.33 11.21
C LEU A 33 11.70 -14.14 10.99
N GLY A 34 12.38 -13.41 11.88
CA GLY A 34 13.83 -13.18 11.82
C GLY A 34 14.25 -12.05 10.88
N HIS A 35 13.33 -11.19 10.46
CA HIS A 35 13.67 -10.01 9.67
C HIS A 35 14.43 -8.97 10.52
N GLY A 36 15.43 -8.34 9.91
CA GLY A 36 16.17 -7.21 10.48
C GLY A 36 15.53 -5.86 10.16
N GLY A 37 14.58 -5.79 9.23
CA GLY A 37 13.84 -4.57 8.91
C GLY A 37 12.43 -4.79 8.37
N ILE A 38 11.65 -3.71 8.33
CA ILE A 38 10.29 -3.66 7.76
C ILE A 38 9.99 -2.24 7.28
N ILE A 39 9.27 -2.10 6.16
CA ILE A 39 8.74 -0.82 5.69
C ILE A 39 7.23 -0.94 5.59
N ILE A 40 6.50 -0.02 6.22
CA ILE A 40 5.05 0.11 6.02
C ILE A 40 4.82 1.04 4.83
N THR A 41 3.97 0.61 3.91
CA THR A 41 3.68 1.28 2.64
C THR A 41 2.18 1.32 2.43
N ASP A 42 1.45 1.80 3.44
CA ASP A 42 0.01 2.00 3.35
C ASP A 42 -0.36 2.83 2.12
N HIS A 43 -1.55 2.58 1.58
CA HIS A 43 -2.10 3.33 0.45
C HIS A 43 -2.27 4.82 0.78
N ASP A 44 -1.61 5.68 0.00
CA ASP A 44 -1.77 7.14 0.00
C ASP A 44 -1.68 7.83 1.38
N THR A 45 -1.05 7.18 2.36
CA THR A 45 -0.84 7.70 3.72
C THR A 45 0.50 7.24 4.30
N VAL A 46 1.01 8.03 5.23
CA VAL A 46 2.20 7.71 6.03
C VAL A 46 1.89 7.67 7.54
N SER A 47 0.61 7.73 7.92
CA SER A 47 0.17 7.90 9.31
C SER A 47 0.59 6.75 10.24
N ALA A 48 0.77 5.53 9.71
CA ALA A 48 1.34 4.39 10.44
C ALA A 48 2.80 4.55 10.85
N THR A 49 3.56 5.43 10.16
CA THR A 49 5.02 5.50 10.27
C THR A 49 5.49 5.72 11.70
N TYR A 50 4.79 6.56 12.48
CA TYR A 50 5.13 6.80 13.88
C TYR A 50 5.07 5.52 14.72
N PHE A 51 3.98 4.75 14.57
CA PHE A 51 3.70 3.54 15.33
C PHE A 51 4.67 2.42 14.95
N ALA A 52 4.89 2.21 13.65
CA ALA A 52 5.87 1.26 13.12
C ALA A 52 7.28 1.54 13.65
N ASN A 53 7.74 2.79 13.53
CA ASN A 53 9.07 3.21 14.00
C ASN A 53 9.24 3.01 15.51
N LYS A 54 8.19 3.27 16.30
CA LYS A 54 8.22 3.08 17.75
C LYS A 54 8.31 1.60 18.13
N ALA A 55 7.57 0.72 17.46
CA ALA A 55 7.65 -0.72 17.68
C ALA A 55 9.01 -1.29 17.24
N ALA A 56 9.48 -0.94 16.04
CA ALA A 56 10.71 -1.48 15.48
C ALA A 56 11.94 -1.17 16.36
N ARG A 57 12.01 0.05 16.90
CA ARG A 57 13.08 0.43 17.85
C ARG A 57 13.13 -0.44 19.11
N ARG A 58 11.99 -0.97 19.58
CA ARG A 58 11.94 -1.81 20.80
C ARG A 58 12.54 -3.20 20.57
N VAL A 59 12.46 -3.70 19.35
CA VAL A 59 12.94 -5.03 18.95
C VAL A 59 14.24 -4.99 18.14
N GLY A 60 14.84 -3.80 17.98
CA GLY A 60 16.10 -3.62 17.25
C GLY A 60 15.98 -3.74 15.72
N MET A 61 14.77 -3.67 15.17
CA MET A 61 14.54 -3.68 13.72
C MET A 61 14.73 -2.29 13.10
N LYS A 62 15.10 -2.28 11.82
CA LYS A 62 15.20 -1.08 10.99
C LYS A 62 13.89 -0.79 10.27
N THR A 63 13.58 0.48 10.09
CA THR A 63 12.41 0.95 9.34
C THR A 63 12.77 2.15 8.48
N LEU A 64 11.99 2.36 7.43
CA LEU A 64 12.02 3.55 6.58
C LEU A 64 10.61 4.07 6.40
N LEU A 65 10.51 5.33 6.00
CA LEU A 65 9.25 5.90 5.56
C LEU A 65 8.91 5.32 4.18
N GLY A 66 7.67 4.87 4.02
CA GLY A 66 7.14 4.28 2.80
C GLY A 66 5.68 4.65 2.60
N CYS A 67 5.23 4.64 1.35
CA CYS A 67 3.84 4.82 0.95
C CYS A 67 3.63 4.13 -0.39
N GLU A 68 2.49 3.49 -0.60
CA GLU A 68 2.06 3.05 -1.93
C GLU A 68 1.09 4.09 -2.49
N PHE A 69 1.51 4.82 -3.52
CA PHE A 69 0.70 5.87 -4.13
C PHE A 69 -0.20 5.32 -5.22
N SER A 70 -1.48 5.69 -5.17
CA SER A 70 -2.45 5.41 -6.23
C SER A 70 -2.26 6.40 -7.38
N THR A 71 -1.76 5.92 -8.52
CA THR A 71 -1.51 6.78 -9.70
C THR A 71 -2.16 6.22 -10.96
N TYR A 72 -2.17 7.02 -12.03
CA TYR A 72 -2.68 6.63 -13.33
C TYR A 72 -1.68 6.94 -14.44
N ASN A 73 -1.43 5.95 -15.29
CA ASN A 73 -0.70 6.13 -16.55
C ASN A 73 -1.57 5.68 -17.72
N HIS A 74 -1.79 6.55 -18.71
CA HIS A 74 -2.72 6.30 -19.84
C HIS A 74 -4.13 5.85 -19.41
N GLY A 75 -4.61 6.34 -18.26
CA GLY A 75 -5.90 5.95 -17.67
C GLY A 75 -5.92 4.57 -17.00
N ILE A 76 -4.78 3.87 -16.97
CA ILE A 76 -4.58 2.60 -16.26
C ILE A 76 -4.05 2.91 -14.86
N GLY A 77 -4.65 2.30 -13.83
CA GLY A 77 -4.16 2.41 -12.46
C GLY A 77 -2.77 1.79 -12.34
N VAL A 78 -1.83 2.51 -11.74
CA VAL A 78 -0.47 2.07 -11.46
C VAL A 78 -0.17 2.41 -10.02
N HIS A 79 0.19 1.41 -9.23
CA HIS A 79 0.70 1.67 -7.88
C HIS A 79 2.20 1.93 -7.93
N LEU A 80 2.59 2.97 -7.21
CA LEU A 80 3.96 3.43 -7.14
C LEU A 80 4.39 3.47 -5.67
N LEU A 81 5.37 2.64 -5.31
CA LEU A 81 6.00 2.70 -4.01
C LEU A 81 6.93 3.93 -3.96
N GLY A 82 6.80 4.74 -2.92
CA GLY A 82 7.76 5.79 -2.60
C GLY A 82 8.46 5.47 -1.30
N PHE A 83 9.79 5.50 -1.30
CA PHE A 83 10.60 5.23 -0.11
C PHE A 83 11.47 6.42 0.28
N ASP A 84 11.72 6.57 1.58
CA ASP A 84 12.67 7.54 2.19
C ASP A 84 12.52 8.97 1.64
N PHE A 85 11.28 9.43 1.47
CA PHE A 85 10.98 10.81 1.07
C PHE A 85 10.69 11.70 2.29
N ASN A 86 10.87 13.01 2.14
CA ASN A 86 10.50 13.99 3.15
C ASN A 86 8.97 14.22 3.14
N PRO A 87 8.22 13.77 4.16
CA PRO A 87 6.77 13.93 4.21
C PRO A 87 6.34 15.39 4.42
N ASP A 88 7.24 16.26 4.89
CA ASP A 88 6.99 17.69 5.07
C ASP A 88 7.23 18.50 3.79
N ASN A 89 7.69 17.87 2.70
CA ASN A 89 7.74 18.54 1.39
C ASN A 89 6.31 18.96 1.00
N ARG A 90 6.12 20.23 0.64
CA ARG A 90 4.79 20.80 0.37
C ARG A 90 3.98 20.00 -0.66
N LYS A 91 4.59 19.64 -1.80
CA LYS A 91 3.88 18.88 -2.85
C LYS A 91 3.59 17.45 -2.41
N MET A 92 4.49 16.84 -1.64
CA MET A 92 4.27 15.50 -1.08
C MET A 92 3.10 15.50 -0.08
N LYS A 93 3.07 16.50 0.81
CA LYS A 93 1.97 16.68 1.76
C LYS A 93 0.63 16.89 1.05
N GLU A 94 0.60 17.78 0.05
CA GLU A 94 -0.59 18.00 -0.79
C GLU A 94 -1.04 16.71 -1.52
N LEU A 95 -0.09 15.87 -1.95
CA LEU A 95 -0.38 14.59 -2.60
C LEU A 95 -0.99 13.57 -1.63
N LEU A 96 -0.38 13.37 -0.45
CA LEU A 96 -0.86 12.45 0.60
C LEU A 96 -2.24 12.88 1.13
N GLU A 97 -2.43 14.17 1.41
CA GLU A 97 -3.72 14.72 1.84
C GLU A 97 -4.80 14.49 0.76
N TYR A 98 -4.46 14.69 -0.51
CA TYR A 98 -5.40 14.44 -1.60
C TYR A 98 -5.74 12.95 -1.74
N GLY A 99 -4.74 12.06 -1.80
CA GLY A 99 -4.95 10.63 -1.99
C GLY A 99 -5.78 10.00 -0.87
N SER A 100 -5.41 10.26 0.39
CA SER A 100 -6.19 9.82 1.56
C SER A 100 -7.62 10.37 1.57
N SER A 101 -7.82 11.63 1.16
CA SER A 101 -9.18 12.22 1.06
C SER A 101 -10.04 11.55 -0.02
N VAL A 102 -9.44 11.15 -1.15
CA VAL A 102 -10.14 10.45 -2.24
C VAL A 102 -10.69 9.12 -1.76
N GLN A 103 -9.84 8.29 -1.14
CA GLN A 103 -10.30 7.00 -0.65
C GLN A 103 -11.34 7.16 0.45
N THR A 104 -11.11 8.09 1.38
CA THR A 104 -12.03 8.29 2.49
C THR A 104 -13.39 8.79 2.02
N ALA A 105 -13.44 9.71 1.05
CA ALA A 105 -14.67 10.15 0.42
C ALA A 105 -15.37 9.01 -0.32
N ARG A 106 -14.60 8.17 -1.03
CA ARG A 106 -15.11 6.97 -1.69
C ARG A 106 -15.79 6.04 -0.69
N SER A 107 -15.11 5.67 0.40
CA SER A 107 -15.68 4.76 1.39
C SER A 107 -16.85 5.35 2.15
N GLU A 108 -16.85 6.65 2.45
CA GLU A 108 -18.00 7.33 3.06
C GLU A 108 -19.24 7.29 2.14
N LEU A 109 -19.07 7.59 0.85
CA LEU A 109 -20.17 7.54 -0.12
C LEU A 109 -20.72 6.12 -0.25
N MET A 110 -19.85 5.13 -0.36
CA MET A 110 -20.25 3.75 -0.55
C MET A 110 -20.93 3.18 0.71
N PHE A 111 -20.47 3.57 1.89
CA PHE A 111 -21.15 3.28 3.16
C PHE A 111 -22.57 3.87 3.19
N LYS A 112 -22.72 5.17 2.87
CA LYS A 112 -24.03 5.83 2.84
C LYS A 112 -24.99 5.19 1.83
N TRP A 113 -24.51 4.93 0.61
CA TRP A 113 -25.31 4.28 -0.41
C TRP A 113 -25.65 2.83 -0.06
N GLY A 114 -24.76 2.12 0.63
CA GLY A 114 -25.04 0.77 1.13
C GLY A 114 -26.21 0.76 2.12
N LEU A 115 -26.26 1.74 3.02
CA LEU A 115 -27.40 1.91 3.92
C LEU A 115 -28.69 2.28 3.17
N GLU A 116 -28.63 3.23 2.23
CA GLU A 116 -29.78 3.66 1.43
C GLU A 116 -30.38 2.53 0.57
N ARG A 117 -29.52 1.66 0.03
CA ARG A 117 -29.92 0.51 -0.79
C ARG A 117 -30.36 -0.70 0.04
N GLY A 118 -30.19 -0.66 1.36
CA GLY A 118 -30.47 -1.78 2.26
C GLY A 118 -29.48 -2.95 2.12
N THR A 119 -28.31 -2.70 1.54
CA THR A 119 -27.25 -3.70 1.36
C THR A 119 -26.22 -3.68 2.49
N LEU A 120 -26.24 -2.65 3.34
CA LEU A 120 -25.62 -2.63 4.66
C LEU A 120 -26.71 -2.59 5.75
N ARG A 121 -26.47 -3.27 6.87
CA ARG A 121 -27.37 -3.30 8.04
C ARG A 121 -27.24 -1.96 8.78
N GLU A 122 -28.34 -1.47 9.35
CA GLU A 122 -28.30 -0.32 10.25
C GLU A 122 -27.52 -0.65 11.54
N GLY A 123 -27.15 0.39 12.30
CA GLY A 123 -26.49 0.24 13.61
C GLY A 123 -25.04 0.72 13.67
N VAL A 124 -24.49 1.22 12.56
CA VAL A 124 -23.22 1.97 12.49
C VAL A 124 -23.49 3.30 11.77
N THR A 125 -22.84 4.36 12.21
CA THR A 125 -22.78 5.67 11.52
C THR A 125 -21.37 5.92 10.99
N TRP A 126 -21.21 6.85 10.06
CA TRP A 126 -19.87 7.24 9.59
C TRP A 126 -19.02 7.86 10.71
N GLN A 127 -19.66 8.57 11.65
CA GLN A 127 -18.96 9.12 12.81
C GLN A 127 -18.40 8.01 13.71
N ASP A 128 -19.12 6.89 13.87
CA ASP A 128 -18.62 5.73 14.61
C ASP A 128 -17.32 5.17 13.98
N VAL A 129 -17.22 5.18 12.65
CA VAL A 129 -16.01 4.76 11.94
C VAL A 129 -14.86 5.74 12.17
N ARG A 130 -15.13 7.05 12.08
CA ARG A 130 -14.14 8.09 12.38
C ARG A 130 -13.63 8.02 13.83
N ASP A 131 -14.52 7.80 14.78
CA ASP A 131 -14.19 7.74 16.20
C ASP A 131 -13.39 6.47 16.56
N ALA A 132 -13.60 5.37 15.84
CA ALA A 132 -12.84 4.13 16.00
C ALA A 132 -11.39 4.26 15.47
N TYR A 133 -11.15 5.14 14.50
CA TYR A 133 -9.85 5.32 13.83
C TYR A 133 -9.38 6.79 13.85
N PRO A 134 -9.17 7.39 15.03
CA PRO A 134 -8.90 8.83 15.16
C PRO A 134 -7.52 9.27 14.63
N TYR A 135 -6.63 8.32 14.33
CA TYR A 135 -5.29 8.57 13.80
C TYR A 135 -5.17 8.27 12.30
N ASN A 136 -6.27 7.85 11.66
CA ASN A 136 -6.30 7.52 10.24
C ASN A 136 -6.83 8.72 9.44
N ASP A 137 -6.02 9.19 8.50
CA ASP A 137 -6.42 10.10 7.43
C ASP A 137 -7.04 9.36 6.23
N TYR A 138 -6.62 8.11 6.00
CA TYR A 138 -7.16 7.17 5.04
C TYR A 138 -8.12 6.19 5.71
N LEU A 139 -9.37 6.11 5.22
CA LEU A 139 -10.34 5.10 5.62
C LEU A 139 -10.87 4.38 4.39
N CYS A 140 -10.81 3.06 4.42
CA CYS A 140 -11.40 2.20 3.41
C CYS A 140 -12.54 1.35 4.00
N ASN A 141 -13.00 0.39 3.20
CA ASN A 141 -14.12 -0.48 3.58
C ASN A 141 -13.76 -1.42 4.73
N ASN A 142 -12.47 -1.68 4.95
CA ASN A 142 -12.00 -2.61 5.97
C ASN A 142 -12.24 -2.02 7.36
N GLN A 143 -11.94 -0.73 7.57
CA GLN A 143 -12.29 -0.05 8.83
C GLN A 143 -13.80 -0.03 9.07
N VAL A 144 -14.60 0.18 8.02
CA VAL A 144 -16.07 0.12 8.13
C VAL A 144 -16.51 -1.27 8.60
N PHE A 145 -15.98 -2.34 7.98
CA PHE A 145 -16.30 -3.70 8.37
C PHE A 145 -15.89 -4.02 9.80
N GLU A 146 -14.67 -3.63 10.21
CA GLU A 146 -14.17 -3.86 11.56
C GLU A 146 -15.07 -3.21 12.63
N VAL A 147 -15.64 -2.03 12.34
CA VAL A 147 -16.61 -1.38 13.25
C VAL A 147 -17.91 -2.16 13.33
N TYR A 148 -18.44 -2.65 12.20
CA TYR A 148 -19.61 -3.53 12.22
C TYR A 148 -19.36 -4.83 12.98
N LYS A 149 -18.19 -5.45 12.78
CA LYS A 149 -17.76 -6.67 13.45
C LYS A 149 -17.63 -6.44 14.96
N ALA A 150 -17.01 -5.33 15.37
CA ALA A 150 -16.88 -4.95 16.78
C ALA A 150 -18.25 -4.72 17.47
N ARG A 151 -19.27 -4.32 16.71
CA ARG A 151 -20.66 -4.21 17.20
C ARG A 151 -21.45 -5.51 17.16
N GLY A 152 -20.86 -6.60 16.65
CA GLY A 152 -21.54 -7.89 16.48
C GLY A 152 -22.65 -7.85 15.42
N ILE A 153 -22.63 -6.87 14.51
CA ILE A 153 -23.63 -6.74 13.44
C ILE A 153 -23.29 -7.67 12.27
N TYR A 154 -22.00 -7.86 11.99
CA TYR A 154 -21.50 -8.83 11.01
C TYR A 154 -20.50 -9.78 11.65
N SER A 155 -20.46 -11.02 11.17
CA SER A 155 -19.39 -11.96 11.48
C SER A 155 -18.21 -11.84 10.49
N ALA A 156 -17.07 -12.44 10.83
CA ALA A 156 -15.89 -12.45 9.96
C ALA A 156 -16.18 -13.10 8.60
N GLU A 157 -17.04 -14.12 8.59
CA GLU A 157 -17.42 -14.88 7.39
C GLU A 157 -18.29 -14.07 6.41
N GLU A 158 -18.91 -12.99 6.87
CA GLU A 158 -19.76 -12.12 6.03
C GLU A 158 -18.94 -11.08 5.25
N TYR A 159 -17.62 -11.00 5.45
CA TYR A 159 -16.75 -10.00 4.80
C TYR A 159 -16.82 -10.05 3.27
N ASP A 160 -16.51 -11.21 2.68
CA ASP A 160 -16.45 -11.38 1.21
C ASP A 160 -17.82 -11.18 0.55
N GLU A 161 -18.89 -11.61 1.22
CA GLU A 161 -20.24 -11.52 0.69
C GLU A 161 -20.75 -10.07 0.62
N LEU A 162 -20.39 -9.25 1.61
CA LEU A 162 -20.98 -7.92 1.79
C LEU A 162 -20.06 -6.77 1.35
N PHE A 163 -18.75 -6.94 1.51
CA PHE A 163 -17.76 -5.89 1.27
C PHE A 163 -16.97 -6.09 -0.04
N MET A 164 -16.90 -7.32 -0.59
CA MET A 164 -16.20 -7.57 -1.85
C MET A 164 -17.10 -7.64 -3.10
N LYS A 165 -18.36 -8.11 -3.01
CA LYS A 165 -19.15 -8.46 -4.21
C LYS A 165 -20.18 -7.42 -4.70
N PRO A 166 -21.13 -6.88 -3.90
CA PRO A 166 -22.26 -6.10 -4.43
C PRO A 166 -22.24 -4.59 -4.11
N ASN A 167 -21.62 -4.18 -3.00
CA ASN A 167 -21.67 -2.80 -2.53
C ASN A 167 -20.57 -1.92 -3.13
N PHE A 168 -19.46 -2.55 -3.52
CA PHE A 168 -18.23 -1.83 -3.80
C PHE A 168 -17.65 -1.98 -5.21
N SER A 169 -18.31 -2.76 -6.06
CA SER A 169 -18.02 -2.84 -7.49
C SER A 169 -18.86 -1.81 -8.28
N HIS A 170 -18.17 -0.92 -9.01
CA HIS A 170 -18.73 -0.03 -10.05
C HIS A 170 -20.11 0.60 -9.78
N SER A 171 -20.20 1.48 -8.78
CA SER A 171 -21.37 2.37 -8.67
C SER A 171 -21.30 3.48 -9.73
N LEU A 172 -22.29 3.54 -10.61
CA LEU A 172 -22.45 4.63 -11.58
C LEU A 172 -22.46 5.98 -10.84
N GLY A 173 -21.68 6.95 -11.34
CA GLY A 173 -21.56 8.29 -10.76
C GLY A 173 -20.66 8.40 -9.53
N LEU A 174 -20.05 7.30 -9.04
CA LEU A 174 -19.14 7.35 -7.88
C LEU A 174 -17.93 8.26 -8.14
N GLU A 175 -17.31 8.15 -9.31
CA GLU A 175 -16.16 8.98 -9.67
C GLU A 175 -16.52 10.47 -9.74
N GLU A 176 -17.69 10.79 -10.30
CA GLU A 176 -18.19 12.17 -10.37
C GLU A 176 -18.41 12.73 -8.96
N LYS A 177 -19.04 11.96 -8.07
CA LYS A 177 -19.27 12.38 -6.68
C LYS A 177 -17.99 12.52 -5.88
N ILE A 178 -17.01 11.63 -6.05
CA ILE A 178 -15.69 11.80 -5.46
C ILE A 178 -15.06 13.10 -5.97
N THR A 179 -15.12 13.35 -7.28
CA THR A 179 -14.57 14.57 -7.90
C THR A 179 -15.25 15.84 -7.37
N GLU A 180 -16.56 15.82 -7.15
CA GLU A 180 -17.30 16.93 -6.53
C GLU A 180 -16.80 17.21 -5.10
N ILE A 181 -16.49 16.17 -4.32
CA ILE A 181 -16.02 16.29 -2.93
C ILE A 181 -14.56 16.75 -2.86
N THR A 182 -13.69 16.14 -3.67
CA THR A 182 -12.23 16.36 -3.62
C THR A 182 -11.77 17.49 -4.54
N GLY A 183 -12.65 18.02 -5.39
CA GLY A 183 -12.40 19.14 -6.29
C GLY A 183 -11.66 18.79 -7.59
N ARG A 184 -11.20 17.54 -7.77
CA ARG A 184 -10.59 17.05 -9.02
C ARG A 184 -10.71 15.53 -9.13
N SER A 185 -10.62 15.00 -10.35
CA SER A 185 -10.63 13.54 -10.56
C SER A 185 -9.33 12.91 -10.07
N TYR A 186 -9.43 11.81 -9.33
CA TYR A 186 -8.28 11.02 -8.90
C TYR A 186 -7.57 10.34 -10.08
N LYS A 187 -8.25 10.15 -11.22
CA LYS A 187 -7.61 9.67 -12.46
C LYS A 187 -6.63 10.68 -13.07
N ASN A 188 -6.61 11.92 -12.58
CA ASN A 188 -5.63 12.94 -12.97
C ASN A 188 -4.35 12.89 -12.13
N VAL A 189 -4.22 11.98 -11.16
CA VAL A 189 -2.97 11.75 -10.43
C VAL A 189 -2.01 10.98 -11.35
N ASN A 190 -1.27 11.71 -12.18
CA ASN A 190 -0.40 11.14 -13.19
C ASN A 190 0.85 10.48 -12.56
N THR A 191 1.19 9.27 -13.00
CA THR A 191 2.36 8.53 -12.50
C THR A 191 3.66 9.33 -12.62
N ALA A 192 3.90 10.03 -13.74
CA ALA A 192 5.11 10.83 -13.94
C ALA A 192 5.21 12.03 -12.98
N ASP A 193 4.08 12.68 -12.68
CA ASP A 193 4.03 13.78 -11.71
C ASP A 193 4.34 13.27 -10.29
N VAL A 194 3.82 12.11 -9.91
CA VAL A 194 4.09 11.51 -8.61
C VAL A 194 5.54 11.05 -8.49
N VAL A 195 6.10 10.40 -9.53
CA VAL A 195 7.54 10.07 -9.60
C VAL A 195 8.38 11.32 -9.35
N LYS A 196 8.07 12.43 -10.03
CA LYS A 196 8.75 13.70 -9.85
C LYS A 196 8.60 14.24 -8.42
N ILE A 197 7.41 14.18 -7.82
CA ILE A 197 7.17 14.64 -6.44
C ILE A 197 7.99 13.82 -5.44
N ILE A 198 8.06 12.49 -5.60
CA ILE A 198 8.87 11.61 -4.75
C ILE A 198 10.35 12.01 -4.84
N ILE A 199 10.88 12.20 -6.06
CA ILE A 199 12.27 12.60 -6.28
C ILE A 199 12.56 13.99 -5.70
N GLU A 200 11.68 14.96 -5.94
CA GLU A 200 11.80 16.33 -5.37
C GLU A 200 11.70 16.33 -3.83
N ALA A 201 11.06 15.33 -3.24
CA ALA A 201 11.03 15.10 -1.81
C ALA A 201 12.23 14.28 -1.29
N GLY A 202 13.19 13.91 -2.16
CA GLY A 202 14.41 13.16 -1.82
C GLY A 202 14.26 11.65 -1.82
N GLY A 203 13.07 11.13 -2.14
CA GLY A 203 12.77 9.70 -2.07
C GLY A 203 13.13 8.90 -3.32
N VAL A 204 12.75 7.62 -3.27
CA VAL A 204 12.98 6.63 -4.31
C VAL A 204 11.62 6.13 -4.84
N PRO A 205 11.24 6.46 -6.08
CA PRO A 205 10.05 5.93 -6.72
C PRO A 205 10.33 4.54 -7.32
N VAL A 206 9.48 3.57 -6.99
CA VAL A 206 9.57 2.16 -7.41
C VAL A 206 8.22 1.71 -7.92
N ILE A 207 8.17 1.06 -9.09
CA ILE A 207 6.92 0.47 -9.58
C ILE A 207 6.57 -0.76 -8.74
N ALA A 208 5.38 -0.76 -8.14
CA ALA A 208 4.84 -1.90 -7.39
C ALA A 208 4.35 -2.99 -8.35
N HIS A 209 4.42 -4.25 -7.93
CA HIS A 209 3.86 -5.45 -8.57
C HIS A 209 3.66 -5.32 -10.11
N PRO A 210 4.76 -5.19 -10.89
CA PRO A 210 4.74 -4.77 -12.29
C PRO A 210 4.26 -5.87 -13.28
N HIS A 211 3.25 -6.64 -12.91
CA HIS A 211 2.66 -7.65 -13.78
C HIS A 211 2.02 -7.01 -15.02
N GLY A 212 2.39 -7.49 -16.20
CA GLY A 212 1.99 -6.95 -17.51
C GLY A 212 2.65 -5.63 -17.89
N HIS A 213 3.62 -5.14 -17.09
CA HIS A 213 4.17 -3.80 -17.25
C HIS A 213 5.48 -3.73 -18.04
N ILE A 214 6.05 -4.86 -18.51
CA ILE A 214 7.28 -4.90 -19.33
C ILE A 214 7.22 -3.90 -20.50
N LYS A 215 6.06 -3.79 -21.16
CA LYS A 215 5.85 -2.88 -22.31
C LYS A 215 5.97 -1.39 -21.97
N TYR A 216 5.88 -1.00 -20.70
CA TYR A 216 5.97 0.39 -20.23
C TYR A 216 7.34 0.73 -19.62
N VAL A 217 8.29 -0.21 -19.59
CA VAL A 217 9.58 -0.04 -18.91
C VAL A 217 10.32 1.22 -19.35
N ASN A 218 10.49 1.43 -20.66
CA ASN A 218 11.20 2.62 -21.16
C ASN A 218 10.51 3.91 -20.72
N GLU A 219 9.17 3.91 -20.70
CA GLU A 219 8.39 5.06 -20.24
C GLU A 219 8.62 5.33 -18.75
N TYR A 220 8.60 4.30 -17.90
CA TYR A 220 8.92 4.45 -16.48
C TYR A 220 10.34 4.95 -16.24
N LEU A 221 11.31 4.46 -16.99
CA LEU A 221 12.69 4.93 -16.91
C LEU A 221 12.81 6.40 -17.32
N ASP A 222 12.12 6.81 -18.40
CA ASP A 222 12.07 8.21 -18.86
C ASP A 222 11.40 9.13 -17.83
N MET A 223 10.44 8.62 -17.05
CA MET A 223 9.82 9.35 -15.93
C MET A 223 10.77 9.55 -14.74
N GLY A 224 11.82 8.73 -14.61
CA GLY A 224 12.75 8.74 -13.49
C GLY A 224 12.47 7.69 -12.41
N VAL A 225 11.71 6.64 -12.72
CA VAL A 225 11.58 5.47 -11.83
C VAL A 225 12.96 4.92 -11.51
N MET A 226 13.20 4.66 -10.23
CA MET A 226 14.51 4.23 -9.72
C MET A 226 14.56 2.74 -9.36
N GLY A 227 13.46 2.02 -9.47
CA GLY A 227 13.41 0.60 -9.14
C GLY A 227 12.11 -0.08 -9.51
N PHE A 228 12.11 -1.40 -9.36
CA PHE A 228 10.94 -2.25 -9.58
C PHE A 228 10.78 -3.23 -8.41
N GLU A 229 9.54 -3.52 -8.05
CA GLU A 229 9.23 -4.66 -7.20
C GLU A 229 9.37 -5.95 -8.02
N THR A 230 10.58 -6.50 -8.05
CA THR A 230 10.92 -7.64 -8.90
C THR A 230 10.34 -8.94 -8.34
N ARG A 231 9.99 -8.99 -7.05
CA ARG A 231 9.51 -10.20 -6.38
C ARG A 231 8.17 -9.97 -5.72
N PHE A 232 7.14 -10.54 -6.33
CA PHE A 232 5.77 -10.40 -5.91
C PHE A 232 4.92 -11.59 -6.39
N PRO A 233 3.89 -12.05 -5.64
CA PRO A 233 3.10 -13.24 -6.02
C PRO A 233 2.44 -13.19 -7.40
N SER A 234 2.00 -12.03 -7.88
CA SER A 234 1.34 -11.91 -9.20
C SER A 234 2.32 -11.78 -10.38
N VAL A 235 3.60 -11.50 -10.12
CA VAL A 235 4.63 -11.35 -11.14
C VAL A 235 5.07 -12.73 -11.61
N THR A 236 5.03 -12.97 -12.92
CA THR A 236 5.42 -14.26 -13.52
C THR A 236 6.92 -14.50 -13.39
N ASP A 237 7.37 -15.76 -13.49
CA ASP A 237 8.80 -16.07 -13.45
C ASP A 237 9.58 -15.34 -14.59
N GLU A 238 8.98 -15.19 -15.78
CA GLU A 238 9.56 -14.44 -16.90
C GLU A 238 9.71 -12.94 -16.56
N GLU A 239 8.68 -12.33 -15.98
CA GLU A 239 8.73 -10.93 -15.56
C GLU A 239 9.73 -10.72 -14.42
N HIS A 240 9.79 -11.64 -13.47
CA HIS A 240 10.77 -11.63 -12.39
C HIS A 240 12.20 -11.62 -12.96
N GLU A 241 12.52 -12.55 -13.85
CA GLU A 241 13.84 -12.63 -14.50
C GLU A 241 14.15 -11.35 -15.29
N PHE A 242 13.17 -10.83 -16.03
CA PHE A 242 13.31 -9.59 -16.79
C PHE A 242 13.62 -8.39 -15.89
N PHE A 243 12.83 -8.14 -14.84
CA PHE A 243 13.01 -6.97 -13.97
C PHE A 243 14.25 -7.09 -13.09
N GLU A 244 14.61 -8.30 -12.61
CA GLU A 244 15.87 -8.53 -11.91
C GLU A 244 17.07 -8.19 -12.80
N ALA A 245 17.09 -8.66 -14.05
CA ALA A 245 18.16 -8.41 -15.01
C ALA A 245 18.25 -6.92 -15.39
N LEU A 246 17.10 -6.28 -15.64
CA LEU A 246 17.03 -4.84 -15.92
C LEU A 246 17.61 -4.02 -14.77
N CYS A 247 17.26 -4.36 -13.52
CA CYS A 247 17.76 -3.63 -12.37
C CYS A 247 19.27 -3.83 -12.19
N ASP A 248 19.81 -5.02 -12.43
CA ASP A 248 21.27 -5.25 -12.41
C ASP A 248 21.99 -4.46 -13.51
N GLU A 249 21.46 -4.48 -14.74
CA GLU A 249 22.07 -3.80 -15.89
C GLU A 249 22.13 -2.28 -15.68
N ARG A 250 21.07 -1.70 -15.09
CA ARG A 250 20.89 -0.26 -14.97
C ARG A 250 21.22 0.31 -13.60
N GLY A 251 21.58 -0.53 -12.63
CA GLY A 251 21.84 -0.12 -11.25
C GLY A 251 20.59 0.43 -10.54
N LEU A 252 19.42 -0.14 -10.83
CA LEU A 252 18.15 0.25 -10.22
C LEU A 252 17.90 -0.52 -8.92
N TYR A 253 17.07 0.03 -8.05
CA TYR A 253 16.64 -0.62 -6.82
C TYR A 253 15.77 -1.85 -7.12
N LYS A 254 16.12 -2.96 -6.46
CA LYS A 254 15.33 -4.19 -6.48
C LYS A 254 14.61 -4.33 -5.16
N MET A 255 13.29 -4.33 -5.23
CA MET A 255 12.44 -4.54 -4.08
C MET A 255 11.69 -5.84 -4.23
N GLY A 256 11.35 -6.43 -3.10
CA GLY A 256 10.38 -7.51 -3.02
C GLY A 256 9.45 -7.23 -1.87
N GLY A 257 8.24 -7.72 -1.99
CA GLY A 257 7.19 -7.40 -1.06
C GLY A 257 6.05 -8.41 -1.15
N SER A 258 5.11 -8.33 -0.22
CA SER A 258 3.95 -9.23 -0.20
C SER A 258 2.65 -8.50 -0.44
N ASP A 259 2.67 -7.15 -0.57
CA ASP A 259 1.48 -6.29 -0.70
C ASP A 259 0.43 -6.69 0.33
N HIS A 260 0.90 -6.70 1.57
CA HIS A 260 0.36 -7.61 2.56
C HIS A 260 -0.83 -7.02 3.33
N SER A 261 -1.99 -7.68 3.27
CA SER A 261 -3.21 -7.29 4.00
C SER A 261 -3.58 -8.18 5.22
N GLY A 262 -2.77 -9.22 5.55
CA GLY A 262 -3.01 -10.22 6.63
C GLY A 262 -1.77 -10.65 7.45
N ILE A 263 -1.46 -11.96 7.60
CA ILE A 263 -0.21 -12.49 8.23
C ILE A 263 0.98 -12.52 7.25
N LEU A 264 2.01 -11.71 7.51
CA LEU A 264 3.23 -11.59 6.68
C LEU A 264 3.76 -12.97 6.24
N GLY A 265 3.84 -13.20 4.93
CA GLY A 265 4.39 -14.44 4.35
C GLY A 265 3.50 -15.68 4.42
N GLY A 266 2.24 -15.56 4.87
CA GLY A 266 1.26 -16.66 4.89
C GLY A 266 -0.06 -16.24 4.25
N LEU A 267 -0.87 -17.24 3.83
CA LEU A 267 -2.25 -17.06 3.37
C LEU A 267 -2.96 -16.05 4.28
N THR A 268 -3.53 -14.99 3.68
CA THR A 268 -4.41 -14.09 4.42
C THR A 268 -5.58 -14.92 4.98
N HIS A 269 -6.12 -14.52 6.13
CA HIS A 269 -7.35 -15.10 6.65
C HIS A 269 -8.59 -14.80 5.76
N LEU A 270 -8.39 -14.18 4.60
CA LEU A 270 -9.42 -13.61 3.73
C LEU A 270 -9.44 -14.26 2.32
N GLY A 271 -8.98 -15.50 2.18
CA GLY A 271 -9.22 -16.27 0.96
C GLY A 271 -8.45 -15.81 -0.29
N ASP A 272 -7.51 -14.87 -0.16
CA ASP A 272 -6.67 -14.45 -1.27
C ASP A 272 -5.54 -15.45 -1.54
N ALA A 273 -5.45 -15.90 -2.79
CA ALA A 273 -4.57 -16.94 -3.29
C ALA A 273 -3.08 -16.52 -3.40
N TYR A 274 -2.62 -15.54 -2.62
CA TYR A 274 -1.29 -14.92 -2.75
C TYR A 274 -0.40 -15.23 -1.55
N ALA A 275 -0.21 -16.51 -1.23
CA ALA A 275 0.90 -16.93 -0.38
C ALA A 275 2.20 -16.73 -1.17
N CYS A 276 3.03 -15.77 -0.78
CA CYS A 276 4.37 -15.64 -1.34
C CYS A 276 5.26 -16.73 -0.73
N PRO A 277 5.95 -17.56 -1.53
CA PRO A 277 6.97 -18.46 -0.99
C PRO A 277 7.97 -17.70 -0.11
N GLU A 278 8.42 -18.29 1.00
CA GLU A 278 9.33 -17.66 1.99
C GLU A 278 10.61 -17.05 1.38
N ASN A 279 10.97 -17.45 0.15
CA ASN A 279 12.12 -16.97 -0.61
C ASN A 279 11.81 -15.91 -1.70
N ARG A 280 10.55 -15.48 -1.85
CA ARG A 280 10.10 -14.57 -2.92
C ARG A 280 9.51 -13.25 -2.42
N SER A 281 9.24 -13.08 -1.12
CA SER A 281 8.79 -11.79 -0.59
C SER A 281 9.91 -11.13 0.22
N GLY A 282 10.17 -9.86 -0.04
CA GLY A 282 11.16 -9.08 0.68
C GLY A 282 12.47 -8.84 -0.07
N ILE A 283 13.42 -8.22 0.63
CA ILE A 283 14.65 -7.68 0.08
C ILE A 283 15.88 -8.24 0.81
N SER A 284 17.01 -8.32 0.12
CA SER A 284 18.31 -8.66 0.75
C SER A 284 18.77 -7.56 1.71
N GLU A 285 19.67 -7.91 2.63
CA GLU A 285 20.25 -6.92 3.55
C GLU A 285 21.01 -5.82 2.80
N GLU A 286 21.79 -6.18 1.79
CA GLU A 286 22.54 -5.24 0.95
C GLU A 286 21.64 -4.22 0.26
N ASN A 287 20.58 -4.67 -0.41
CA ASN A 287 19.66 -3.78 -1.11
C ASN A 287 18.87 -2.90 -0.12
N PHE A 288 18.45 -3.47 1.03
CA PHE A 288 17.78 -2.70 2.07
C PHE A 288 18.70 -1.61 2.64
N MET A 289 19.95 -1.95 2.96
CA MET A 289 20.90 -1.00 3.53
C MET A 289 21.27 0.10 2.53
N THR A 290 21.32 -0.22 1.22
CA THR A 290 21.51 0.79 0.16
C THR A 290 20.42 1.85 0.17
N LEU A 291 19.17 1.49 0.49
CA LEU A 291 18.08 2.44 0.67
C LEU A 291 18.16 3.12 2.04
N TYR A 292 18.40 2.36 3.11
CA TYR A 292 18.39 2.83 4.49
C TYR A 292 19.49 3.86 4.80
N GLU A 293 20.64 3.75 4.14
CA GLU A 293 21.80 4.63 4.37
C GLU A 293 21.71 5.96 3.60
N ARG A 294 20.76 6.10 2.66
CA ARG A 294 20.57 7.34 1.90
C ARG A 294 20.18 8.53 2.77
N ARG A 295 19.35 8.30 3.80
CA ARG A 295 18.69 9.30 4.66
C ARG A 295 18.69 10.71 4.05
N LEU A 296 17.85 10.85 3.00
CA LEU A 296 17.53 12.10 2.29
C LEU A 296 18.69 12.91 1.68
N GLY A 297 19.69 12.23 1.09
CA GLY A 297 20.71 12.85 0.21
C GLY A 297 22.11 12.80 0.80
#